data_AF-A0A1M3NM75-F1
#
_entry.id   AF-A0A1M3NM75-F1
#
_cell.length_a   1.000
_cell.length_b   1.000
_cell.length_c   1.000
_cell.angle_alpha   90.00
_cell.angle_beta   90.00
_cell.angle_gamma   90.00
#
_symmetry.space_group_name_H-M   'P 1'
#
loop_
_entity.id
_entity.type
_entity.pdbx_description
1 polymer ?
#
loop_
_entity_poly.entity_id
_entity_poly.type
_entity_poly.pdbx_seq_one_letter_code
_entity_poly.pdbx_strand_id
1 'polypeptide(L)'
;MAIPDHARTNFNTLLRAAGDGNLALMECLDAASGERRYVLCAVGRDGGDVIMTPFGHLADGNPYDAYLPPDPDDPAGFLTAEQCRGTA
;
A
#
# COMPACT_ATOMS: atom_id res chain seq x y z
N MET A 1 -14.74 -7.90 7.34
CA MET A 1 -14.95 -7.56 5.91
C MET A 1 -13.97 -8.33 5.02
N ALA A 2 -14.34 -8.67 3.78
CA ALA A 2 -13.45 -9.34 2.83
C ALA A 2 -12.72 -8.31 1.95
N ILE A 3 -11.39 -8.40 1.89
CA ILE A 3 -10.55 -7.60 0.97
C ILE A 3 -10.97 -7.92 -0.48
N PRO A 4 -11.23 -6.91 -1.33
CA PRO A 4 -11.61 -7.14 -2.73
C PRO A 4 -10.57 -7.96 -3.51
N ASP A 5 -11.03 -8.74 -4.49
CA ASP A 5 -10.16 -9.65 -5.26
C ASP A 5 -9.04 -8.92 -6.01
N HIS A 6 -9.30 -7.73 -6.53
CA HIS A 6 -8.28 -6.92 -7.19
C HIS A 6 -7.16 -6.51 -6.22
N ALA A 7 -7.51 -6.13 -4.99
CA ALA A 7 -6.53 -5.76 -3.97
C ALA A 7 -5.70 -6.97 -3.53
N ARG A 8 -6.32 -8.14 -3.39
CA ARG A 8 -5.61 -9.41 -3.12
C ARG A 8 -4.66 -9.79 -4.26
N THR A 9 -5.11 -9.65 -5.50
CA THR A 9 -4.30 -9.94 -6.70
C THR A 9 -3.09 -9.02 -6.76
N ASN A 10 -3.29 -7.72 -6.56
CA ASN A 10 -2.20 -6.74 -6.50
C ASN A 10 -1.19 -7.05 -5.40
N PHE A 11 -1.67 -7.41 -4.20
CA PHE A 11 -0.80 -7.81 -3.10
C PHE A 11 0.02 -9.07 -3.43
N ASN A 12 -0.58 -10.08 -4.05
CA ASN A 12 0.15 -11.27 -4.50
C ASN A 12 1.21 -10.95 -5.56
N THR A 13 0.92 -10.02 -6.47
CA THR A 13 1.92 -9.53 -7.44
C THR A 13 3.09 -8.84 -6.75
N LEU A 14 2.82 -8.00 -5.74
CA LEU A 14 3.86 -7.37 -4.93
C LEU A 14 4.73 -8.39 -4.20
N LEU A 15 4.12 -9.42 -3.58
CA LEU A 15 4.87 -10.48 -2.90
C LEU A 15 5.80 -11.23 -3.86
N ARG A 16 5.31 -11.55 -5.06
CA ARG A 16 6.12 -12.19 -6.10
C ARG A 16 7.26 -11.29 -6.55
N ALA A 17 6.97 -10.02 -6.85
CA ALA A 17 7.98 -9.06 -7.27
C ALA A 17 9.06 -8.88 -6.20
N ALA A 18 8.69 -8.82 -4.92
CA ALA A 18 9.63 -8.76 -3.81
C ALA A 18 10.49 -10.03 -3.72
N GLY A 19 9.89 -11.22 -3.83
CA GLY A 19 10.61 -12.49 -3.83
C GLY A 19 11.61 -12.63 -4.99
N ASP A 20 11.26 -12.07 -6.14
CA ASP A 20 12.09 -12.06 -7.34
C ASP A 20 13.12 -10.91 -7.37
N GLY A 21 13.15 -10.03 -6.35
CA GLY A 21 14.04 -8.85 -6.31
C GLY A 21 13.64 -7.73 -7.27
N ASN A 22 12.43 -7.78 -7.82
CA ASN A 22 11.86 -6.87 -8.81
C ASN A 22 10.92 -5.85 -8.16
N LEU A 23 11.20 -5.43 -6.93
CA LEU A 23 10.45 -4.38 -6.24
C LEU A 23 11.22 -3.06 -6.32
N ALA A 24 10.53 -1.98 -6.64
CA ALA A 24 11.11 -0.65 -6.70
C ALA A 24 10.27 0.38 -5.93
N LEU A 25 10.96 1.41 -5.43
CA LEU A 25 10.35 2.61 -4.86
C LEU A 25 10.57 3.77 -5.83
N MET A 26 9.51 4.50 -6.14
CA MET A 26 9.54 5.58 -7.13
C MET A 26 8.86 6.83 -6.58
N GLU A 27 9.52 7.99 -6.69
CA GLU A 27 8.88 9.28 -6.42
C GLU A 27 7.92 9.63 -7.57
N CYS A 28 6.66 9.90 -7.24
CA CYS A 28 5.62 10.31 -8.17
C CYS A 28 4.94 11.57 -7.67
N LEU A 29 4.31 12.31 -8.59
CA LEU A 29 3.35 13.34 -8.22
C LEU A 29 1.95 12.72 -8.27
N ASP A 30 1.17 12.90 -7.20
CA ASP A 30 -0.26 12.60 -7.23
C ASP A 30 -0.90 13.41 -8.36
N ALA A 31 -1.60 12.74 -9.27
CA ALA A 31 -2.09 13.36 -10.50
C ALA A 31 -3.19 14.41 -10.24
N ALA A 32 -3.88 14.34 -9.09
CA ALA A 32 -4.95 15.26 -8.74
C ALA A 32 -4.42 16.45 -7.90
N SER A 33 -3.58 16.20 -6.90
CA SER A 33 -3.08 17.22 -5.98
C SER A 33 -1.71 17.81 -6.35
N GLY A 34 -0.91 17.10 -7.14
CA GLY A 34 0.48 17.46 -7.43
C GLY A 34 1.45 17.21 -6.26
N GLU A 35 1.00 16.55 -5.19
CA GLU A 35 1.85 16.21 -4.04
C GLU A 35 2.85 15.11 -4.38
N ARG A 36 4.06 15.19 -3.83
CA ARG A 36 5.03 14.10 -3.93
C ARG A 36 4.57 12.91 -3.10
N ARG A 37 4.59 11.72 -3.71
CA ARG A 37 4.27 10.43 -3.08
C ARG A 37 5.34 9.41 -3.45
N TYR A 38 5.68 8.53 -2.52
CA TYR A 38 6.63 7.44 -2.76
C TYR A 38 5.88 6.14 -3.05
N VAL A 39 5.88 5.72 -4.31
CA VAL A 39 5.05 4.63 -4.84
C VAL A 39 5.82 3.32 -4.89
N LEU A 40 5.21 2.26 -4.36
CA LEU A 40 5.66 0.87 -4.48
C LEU A 40 5.29 0.33 -5.86
N CYS A 41 6.29 -0.13 -6.60
CA CYS A 41 6.15 -0.64 -7.95
C CYS A 41 6.69 -2.06 -8.08
N ALA A 42 5.98 -2.94 -8.78
CA ALA A 42 6.61 -4.13 -9.35
C ALA A 42 7.31 -3.75 -10.66
N VAL A 43 8.50 -4.29 -10.85
CA VAL A 43 9.31 -4.13 -12.05
C VAL A 43 9.11 -5.35 -12.94
N GLY A 44 8.54 -5.14 -14.12
CA GLY A 44 8.40 -6.12 -15.18
C GLY A 44 9.34 -5.83 -16.34
N ARG A 45 9.47 -6.80 -17.24
CA ARG A 45 10.06 -6.60 -18.56
C ARG A 45 9.12 -7.10 -19.64
N ASP A 46 8.92 -6.31 -20.68
CA ASP A 46 8.17 -6.69 -21.87
C ASP A 46 8.91 -6.21 -23.11
N GLY A 47 9.21 -7.10 -24.06
CA GLY A 47 9.91 -6.73 -25.30
C GLY A 47 11.31 -6.08 -25.14
N GLY A 48 11.89 -6.10 -23.93
CA GLY A 48 13.14 -5.39 -23.61
C GLY A 48 12.92 -4.07 -22.87
N ASP A 49 11.69 -3.59 -22.79
CA ASP A 49 11.30 -2.42 -22.01
C ASP A 49 11.09 -2.78 -20.55
N VAL A 50 11.40 -1.84 -19.66
CA VAL A 50 11.11 -1.95 -18.22
C VAL A 50 9.73 -1.36 -17.96
N ILE A 51 8.84 -2.18 -17.42
CA ILE A 51 7.50 -1.76 -17.01
C ILE A 51 7.47 -1.59 -15.50
N MET A 52 7.03 -0.42 -15.04
CA MET A 52 6.84 -0.13 -13.62
C MET A 52 5.34 -0.10 -13.34
N THR A 53 4.84 -1.08 -12.60
CA THR A 53 3.42 -1.14 -12.22
C THR A 53 3.23 -0.60 -10.80
N PRO A 54 2.63 0.60 -10.62
CA PRO A 54 2.39 1.17 -9.30
C PRO A 54 1.22 0.48 -8.60
N PHE A 55 1.39 0.12 -7.32
CA PHE A 55 0.33 -0.52 -6.52
C PHE A 55 -0.20 0.33 -5.38
N GLY A 56 0.61 1.24 -4.86
CA GLY A 56 0.24 2.11 -3.75
C GLY A 56 1.42 2.96 -3.31
N HIS A 57 1.16 3.98 -2.50
CA HIS A 57 2.21 4.83 -1.94
C HIS A 57 2.45 4.50 -0.48
N LEU A 58 3.67 4.77 -0.01
CA LEU A 58 3.98 4.79 1.41
C LEU A 58 3.20 5.92 2.09
N ALA A 59 2.94 5.76 3.38
CA ALA A 59 2.42 6.87 4.17
C ALA A 59 3.45 8.00 4.15
N ASP A 60 3.00 9.23 3.90
CA ASP A 60 3.89 10.40 3.85
C ASP A 60 4.45 10.78 5.25
N GLY A 61 3.90 10.21 6.31
CA GLY A 61 4.32 10.38 7.69
C GLY A 61 4.13 9.11 8.51
N ASN A 62 3.86 9.26 9.81
CA ASN A 62 3.62 8.13 10.69
C ASN A 62 2.31 7.38 10.29
N PRO A 63 2.38 6.09 9.89
CA PRO A 63 1.20 5.33 9.49
C PRO A 63 0.14 5.21 10.58
N TYR A 64 0.53 5.24 11.87
CA TYR A 64 -0.39 5.17 13.00
C TYR A 64 -1.26 6.41 13.16
N ASP A 65 -0.82 7.55 12.60
CA ASP A 65 -1.63 8.78 12.57
C ASP A 65 -2.54 8.80 11.33
N ALA A 66 -2.21 8.04 10.29
CA ALA A 66 -2.92 8.01 9.00
C ALA A 66 -4.01 6.92 8.92
N TYR A 67 -3.83 5.79 9.62
CA TYR A 67 -4.71 4.63 9.48
C TYR A 67 -5.20 4.11 10.82
N LEU A 68 -6.49 3.80 10.87
CA LEU A 68 -7.12 3.09 11.97
C LEU A 68 -7.23 1.61 11.62
N PRO A 69 -6.71 0.69 12.44
CA PRO A 69 -6.76 -0.74 12.15
C PRO A 69 -8.20 -1.28 12.31
N PRO A 70 -8.52 -2.44 11.70
CA PRO A 70 -9.79 -3.11 11.94
C PRO A 70 -9.95 -3.46 13.42
N ASP A 71 -11.19 -3.41 13.91
CA ASP A 71 -11.51 -3.78 15.29
C ASP A 71 -11.47 -5.32 15.43
N PRO A 72 -10.69 -5.87 16.37
CA PRO A 72 -10.64 -7.33 16.59
C PRO A 72 -11.96 -7.91 17.13
N ASP A 73 -12.78 -7.09 17.80
CA ASP A 73 -14.04 -7.49 18.42
C ASP A 73 -15.27 -7.15 17.55
N ASP A 74 -15.13 -6.24 16.58
CA ASP A 74 -16.14 -5.94 15.56
C ASP A 74 -15.61 -6.19 14.12
N PRO A 75 -16.04 -7.29 13.44
CA PRO A 75 -15.56 -7.65 12.11
C PRO A 75 -15.97 -6.68 10.99
N ALA A 76 -16.86 -5.72 11.26
CA ALA A 76 -17.22 -4.63 10.36
C ALA A 76 -16.64 -3.27 10.81
N GLY A 77 -16.07 -3.21 12.02
CA GLY A 77 -15.59 -2.00 12.66
C GLY A 77 -14.10 -1.72 12.46
N PHE A 78 -13.71 -0.50 12.81
CA PHE A 78 -12.33 -0.05 12.91
C PHE A 78 -12.14 0.60 14.28
N LEU A 79 -10.94 0.48 14.85
CA LEU A 79 -10.62 1.16 16.08
C LEU A 79 -10.70 2.68 15.89
N THR A 80 -11.05 3.41 16.94
CA THR A 80 -10.95 4.87 16.98
C THR A 80 -9.52 5.30 17.33
N ALA A 81 -9.21 6.57 17.05
CA ALA A 81 -7.94 7.17 17.45
C ALA A 81 -7.73 7.14 18.97
N GLU A 82 -8.80 7.19 19.76
CA GLU A 82 -8.73 7.07 21.22
C GLU A 82 -8.34 5.65 21.65
N GLN A 83 -8.96 4.63 21.06
CA GLN A 83 -8.64 3.23 21.32
C GLN A 83 -7.20 2.86 20.92
N CYS A 84 -6.67 3.46 19.86
CA CYS A 84 -5.27 3.24 19.45
C CYS A 84 -4.23 3.88 20.39
N ARG A 85 -4.63 4.90 21.17
CA ARG A 85 -3.73 5.57 22.14
C ARG A 85 -3.73 4.91 23.51
N GLY A 86 -4.77 4.14 23.85
CA GLY A 86 -4.96 3.52 25.16
C GLY A 86 -4.19 2.23 25.43
N THR A 87 -3.38 1.75 24.48
CA THR A 87 -2.61 0.50 24.55
C THR A 87 -1.10 0.71 24.75
N ALA A 88 -0.69 1.87 25.28
CA ALA A 88 0.71 2.16 25.66
C ALA A 88 1.07 1.69 27.07
#